data_AF-A0A0R0E8P6-F1
#
_entry.id   AF-A0A0R0E8P6-F1
#
_cell.length_a   1.000
_cell.length_b   1.000
_cell.length_c   1.000
_cell.angle_alpha   90.00
_cell.angle_beta   90.00
_cell.angle_gamma   90.00
#
_symmetry.space_group_name_H-M   'P 1'
#
loop_
_entity.id
_entity.type
_entity.pdbx_description
1 polymer ?
#
loop_
_entity_poly.entity_id
_entity_poly.type
_entity_poly.pdbx_seq_one_letter_code
_entity_poly.pdbx_strand_id
1 'polypeptide(L)'
;MFFLYGYEGDIILTVASRGIVSLLLPNGRTTRSKFAILVPTLENSTCSIHQALDKTLNDIMCMSNSDSVPFGGKVVVFRGDFRKILPIIPRGSRFDIVHVTINTSYLWDYYIVLKLTKSMHLQSNLTIINAQEIKRFSQWLIDVGDGKIGIDIQHNYKDEEFLKSKAILASTNEVVDQINDYILNIIPGEEKEYFSYDSIDMIDAGSRESYEVVTPKFLHSLKTSGMPNHKIRQKTGTPIMLIQNLDQMIRRQFSFIVSYAMTINKSQGQSLQNVGLYLPKPVFIHGQLYVAFSRVQSKSGLKILIHDKEGKPLNIMTNVVFKEVL
;
A
#
# COMPACT_ATOMS: atom_id res chain seq x y z
N MET A 1 -5.76 -0.31 -9.61
CA MET A 1 -5.71 -1.59 -10.36
C MET A 1 -6.34 -1.28 -11.70
N PHE A 2 -5.67 -1.48 -12.83
CA PHE A 2 -6.17 -0.95 -14.09
C PHE A 2 -6.03 -2.03 -15.17
N PHE A 3 -7.08 -2.22 -15.98
CA PHE A 3 -7.12 -3.18 -17.06
C PHE A 3 -7.03 -2.41 -18.38
N LEU A 4 -6.15 -2.86 -19.26
CA LEU A 4 -5.98 -2.32 -20.60
C LEU A 4 -6.59 -3.31 -21.59
N TYR A 5 -7.56 -2.84 -22.35
CA TYR A 5 -8.19 -3.59 -23.42
C TYR A 5 -7.64 -3.09 -24.76
N GLY A 6 -6.99 -3.98 -25.51
CA GLY A 6 -6.70 -3.74 -26.91
C GLY A 6 -7.98 -3.87 -27.73
N TYR A 7 -8.25 -2.89 -28.61
CA TYR A 7 -9.31 -3.03 -29.60
C TYR A 7 -8.77 -3.79 -30.83
N GLU A 8 -9.59 -4.72 -31.36
CA GLU A 8 -9.35 -5.64 -32.49
C GLU A 8 -8.46 -6.88 -32.30
N GLY A 9 -8.63 -7.56 -31.16
CA GLY A 9 -8.24 -8.96 -31.01
C GLY A 9 -7.83 -9.26 -29.58
N ASP A 10 -8.61 -10.09 -28.87
CA ASP A 10 -8.48 -10.86 -27.60
C ASP A 10 -7.38 -10.58 -26.55
N ILE A 11 -6.56 -9.55 -26.70
CA ILE A 11 -5.39 -9.28 -25.87
C ILE A 11 -5.78 -8.29 -24.79
N ILE A 12 -5.98 -8.84 -23.59
CA ILE A 12 -6.22 -8.06 -22.37
C ILE A 12 -4.90 -7.97 -21.59
N LEU A 13 -4.42 -6.75 -21.38
CA LEU A 13 -3.26 -6.51 -20.52
C LEU A 13 -3.73 -6.13 -19.12
N THR A 14 -3.49 -7.03 -18.18
CA THR A 14 -3.89 -6.85 -16.79
C THR A 14 -2.71 -6.33 -15.97
N VAL A 15 -2.82 -5.11 -15.43
CA VAL A 15 -1.73 -4.46 -14.69
C VAL A 15 -2.18 -3.85 -13.36
N ALA A 16 -1.23 -3.71 -12.43
CA ALA A 16 -1.44 -3.03 -11.16
C ALA A 16 -0.43 -1.91 -10.94
N SER A 17 -0.80 -0.93 -10.10
CA SER A 17 0.13 0.12 -9.67
C SER A 17 1.17 -0.38 -8.67
N ARG A 18 0.89 -1.47 -7.94
CA ARG A 18 1.77 -2.06 -6.91
C ARG A 18 1.99 -3.54 -7.16
N GLY A 19 3.19 -4.02 -6.86
CA GLY A 19 3.61 -5.42 -7.03
C GLY A 19 2.71 -6.42 -6.29
N ILE A 20 2.44 -6.18 -5.01
CA ILE A 20 1.58 -7.06 -4.21
C ILE A 20 0.16 -7.19 -4.80
N VAL A 21 -0.33 -6.14 -5.46
CA VAL A 21 -1.66 -6.13 -6.09
C VAL A 21 -1.63 -6.81 -7.46
N SER A 22 -0.49 -6.83 -8.15
CA SER A 22 -0.36 -7.54 -9.42
C SER A 22 -0.45 -9.06 -9.24
N LEU A 23 -0.03 -9.58 -8.08
CA LEU A 23 -0.16 -11.00 -7.75
C LEU A 23 -1.62 -11.47 -7.61
N LEU A 24 -2.55 -10.54 -7.40
CA LEU A 24 -4.00 -10.85 -7.32
C LEU A 24 -4.66 -10.92 -8.69
N LEU A 25 -3.90 -10.68 -9.77
CA LEU A 25 -4.40 -10.61 -11.13
C LEU A 25 -3.88 -11.80 -11.94
N PRO A 26 -4.71 -12.43 -12.79
CA PRO A 26 -4.24 -13.44 -13.72
C PRO A 26 -3.12 -12.87 -14.59
N ASN A 27 -1.93 -13.46 -14.52
CA ASN A 27 -0.72 -13.00 -15.22
C ASN A 27 -0.34 -11.53 -14.94
N GLY A 28 -0.74 -11.00 -13.79
CA GLY A 28 -0.59 -9.58 -13.48
C GLY A 28 0.85 -9.14 -13.26
N ARG A 29 1.21 -8.04 -13.93
CA ARG A 29 2.46 -7.31 -13.68
C ARG A 29 2.18 -5.89 -13.19
N THR A 30 3.20 -5.22 -12.67
CA THR A 30 3.07 -3.79 -12.42
C THR A 30 3.03 -3.04 -13.74
N THR A 31 2.27 -1.94 -13.83
CA THR A 31 2.23 -1.09 -15.03
C THR A 31 3.64 -0.65 -15.42
N ARG A 32 4.47 -0.30 -14.42
CA ARG A 32 5.89 0.00 -14.58
C ARG A 32 6.66 -1.13 -15.27
N SER A 33 6.56 -2.36 -14.75
CA SER A 33 7.25 -3.53 -15.31
C SER A 33 6.73 -3.92 -16.69
N LYS A 34 5.42 -3.78 -16.94
CA LYS A 34 4.80 -4.23 -18.19
C LYS A 34 5.09 -3.30 -19.36
N PHE A 35 5.13 -1.99 -19.11
CA PHE A 35 5.34 -0.96 -20.14
C PHE A 35 6.73 -0.32 -20.10
N ALA A 36 7.63 -0.84 -19.27
CA ALA A 36 8.98 -0.28 -19.07
C ALA A 36 8.97 1.23 -18.78
N ILE A 37 7.94 1.72 -18.06
CA ILE A 37 7.82 3.14 -17.73
C ILE A 37 8.98 3.52 -16.82
N LEU A 38 9.86 4.39 -17.31
CA LEU A 38 10.91 5.01 -16.52
C LEU A 38 10.27 5.89 -15.45
N VAL A 39 10.25 5.41 -14.22
CA VAL A 39 9.93 6.24 -13.06
C VAL A 39 11.23 6.93 -12.67
N PRO A 40 11.30 8.27 -12.69
CA PRO A 40 12.52 8.94 -12.29
C PRO A 40 12.85 8.56 -10.84
N THR A 41 14.13 8.36 -10.55
CA THR A 41 14.62 7.89 -9.24
C THR A 41 14.92 9.03 -8.27
N LEU A 42 14.74 10.28 -8.69
CA LEU A 42 14.96 11.45 -7.86
C LEU A 42 13.91 11.51 -6.73
N GLU A 43 14.34 11.78 -5.48
CA GLU A 43 13.47 11.72 -4.29
C GLU A 43 12.20 12.59 -4.38
N ASN A 44 12.21 13.60 -5.23
CA ASN A 44 11.13 14.56 -5.47
C ASN A 44 10.30 14.27 -6.74
N SER A 45 10.65 13.24 -7.49
CA SER A 45 9.94 12.90 -8.72
C SER A 45 8.70 12.05 -8.43
N THR A 46 7.56 12.47 -8.98
CA THR A 46 6.30 11.73 -8.89
C THR A 46 5.88 11.31 -10.30
N CYS A 47 5.59 10.01 -10.46
CA CYS A 47 5.05 9.51 -11.73
C CYS A 47 3.54 9.36 -11.58
N SER A 48 2.80 10.26 -12.24
CA SER A 48 1.37 10.08 -12.48
C SER A 48 1.18 8.93 -13.46
N ILE A 49 1.07 7.70 -12.93
CA ILE A 49 1.09 6.47 -13.73
C ILE A 49 0.08 6.46 -14.88
N HIS A 50 -1.05 7.15 -14.72
CA HIS A 50 -2.09 7.25 -15.73
C HIS A 50 -1.69 8.19 -16.89
N GLN A 51 -1.03 9.32 -16.60
CA GLN A 51 -0.48 10.23 -17.60
C GLN A 51 0.75 9.63 -18.28
N ALA A 52 1.60 8.93 -17.52
CA ALA A 52 2.73 8.21 -18.09
C ALA A 52 2.25 7.12 -19.06
N LEU A 53 1.25 6.32 -18.65
CA LEU A 53 0.66 5.30 -19.51
C LEU A 53 0.02 5.90 -20.76
N ASP A 54 -0.70 7.01 -20.62
CA ASP A 54 -1.30 7.73 -21.75
C ASP A 54 -0.25 8.18 -22.77
N LYS A 55 0.82 8.83 -22.32
CA LYS A 55 1.95 9.24 -23.18
C LYS A 55 2.59 8.02 -23.84
N THR A 56 2.93 7.00 -23.06
CA THR A 56 3.53 5.77 -23.59
C THR A 56 2.66 5.09 -24.65
N LEU A 57 1.34 5.05 -24.48
CA LEU A 57 0.45 4.46 -25.48
C LEU A 57 0.31 5.34 -26.72
N ASN A 58 0.26 6.66 -26.57
CA ASN A 58 0.29 7.56 -27.73
C ASN A 58 1.59 7.40 -28.53
N ASP A 59 2.73 7.30 -27.85
CA ASP A 59 4.04 7.08 -28.49
C ASP A 59 4.08 5.73 -29.23
N ILE A 60 3.63 4.64 -28.58
CA ILE A 60 3.59 3.29 -29.18
C ILE A 60 2.64 3.26 -30.38
N MET A 61 1.52 3.97 -30.31
CA MET A 61 0.54 4.04 -31.39
C MET A 61 0.92 5.04 -32.49
N CYS A 62 2.10 5.67 -32.39
CA CYS A 62 2.60 6.67 -33.33
C CYS A 62 1.60 7.83 -33.56
N MET A 63 0.91 8.25 -32.50
CA MET A 63 -0.02 9.37 -32.57
C MET A 63 0.76 10.69 -32.66
N SER A 64 0.35 11.58 -33.56
CA SER A 64 0.87 12.94 -33.61
C SER A 64 0.29 13.76 -32.45
N ASN A 65 0.97 14.84 -32.03
CA ASN A 65 0.44 15.72 -30.97
C ASN A 65 -0.91 16.37 -31.33
N SER A 66 -1.21 16.56 -32.63
CA SER A 66 -2.49 17.12 -33.09
C SER A 66 -3.62 16.09 -33.09
N ASP A 67 -3.29 14.80 -33.21
CA ASP A 67 -4.27 13.71 -33.30
C ASP A 67 -4.32 12.86 -32.02
N SER A 68 -3.66 13.31 -30.95
CA SER A 68 -3.54 12.52 -29.72
C SER A 68 -4.91 12.31 -29.10
N VAL A 69 -5.36 11.06 -29.07
CA VAL A 69 -6.53 10.63 -28.34
C VAL A 69 -6.09 9.96 -27.03
N PRO A 70 -6.89 10.04 -25.96
CA PRO A 70 -6.57 9.34 -24.71
C PRO A 70 -6.16 7.89 -24.96
N PHE A 71 -5.01 7.52 -24.42
CA PHE A 71 -4.37 6.21 -24.46
C PHE A 71 -4.14 5.68 -25.88
N GLY A 72 -3.90 6.55 -26.86
CA GLY A 72 -3.72 6.15 -28.27
C GLY A 72 -4.94 5.40 -28.82
N GLY A 73 -6.14 5.76 -28.35
CA GLY A 73 -7.42 5.16 -28.76
C GLY A 73 -7.72 3.82 -28.11
N LYS A 74 -6.93 3.39 -27.11
CA LYS A 74 -7.18 2.13 -26.40
C LYS A 74 -8.20 2.32 -25.28
N VAL A 75 -9.02 1.29 -25.08
CA VAL A 75 -9.98 1.28 -23.98
C VAL A 75 -9.23 0.92 -22.70
N VAL A 76 -9.25 1.83 -21.73
CA VAL A 76 -8.57 1.63 -20.45
C VAL A 76 -9.59 1.67 -19.32
N VAL A 77 -9.67 0.59 -18.57
CA VAL A 77 -10.60 0.45 -17.44
C VAL A 77 -9.83 0.63 -16.15
N PHE A 78 -10.08 1.74 -15.47
CA PHE A 78 -9.47 1.98 -14.16
C PHE A 78 -10.36 1.45 -13.04
N ARG A 79 -9.78 0.66 -12.12
CA ARG A 79 -10.43 0.20 -10.88
C ARG A 79 -9.69 0.72 -9.66
N GLY A 80 -10.40 1.48 -8.83
CA GLY A 80 -9.87 2.08 -7.62
C GLY A 80 -10.95 2.32 -6.58
N ASP A 81 -10.52 2.85 -5.45
CA ASP A 81 -11.40 3.29 -4.38
C ASP A 81 -10.75 4.52 -3.75
N PHE A 82 -11.34 5.69 -4.02
CA PHE A 82 -10.82 6.99 -3.60
C PHE A 82 -10.83 7.18 -2.08
N ARG A 83 -11.56 6.35 -1.33
CA ARG A 83 -11.51 6.34 0.14
C ARG A 83 -10.24 5.71 0.69
N LYS A 84 -9.49 4.96 -0.13
CA LYS A 84 -8.24 4.32 0.27
C LYS A 84 -7.07 5.29 0.19
N ILE A 85 -5.93 4.84 0.72
CA ILE A 85 -4.67 5.59 0.69
C ILE A 85 -4.30 5.98 -0.74
N LEU A 86 -4.07 7.28 -0.92
CA LEU A 86 -3.63 7.95 -2.15
C LEU A 86 -2.14 7.68 -2.44
N PRO A 87 -1.64 8.01 -3.64
CA PRO A 87 -0.21 8.01 -3.92
C PRO A 87 0.57 8.81 -2.88
N ILE A 88 1.69 8.26 -2.43
CA ILE A 88 2.57 8.92 -1.45
C ILE A 88 3.57 9.77 -2.24
N ILE A 89 3.58 11.07 -1.97
CA ILE A 89 4.59 11.99 -2.50
C ILE A 89 5.59 12.27 -1.38
N PRO A 90 6.86 11.86 -1.53
CA PRO A 90 7.89 12.18 -0.55
C PRO A 90 7.99 13.70 -0.36
N ARG A 91 7.88 14.16 0.89
CA ARG A 91 7.90 15.59 1.27
C ARG A 91 6.81 16.44 0.59
N GLY A 92 5.80 15.82 -0.03
CA GLY A 92 4.71 16.52 -0.68
C GLY A 92 3.69 17.05 0.31
N SER A 93 3.10 18.19 -0.02
CA SER A 93 1.94 18.77 0.67
C SER A 93 0.66 18.01 0.33
N ARG A 94 -0.44 18.32 1.04
CA ARG A 94 -1.79 17.85 0.66
C ARG A 94 -2.12 18.21 -0.78
N PHE A 95 -1.76 19.42 -1.22
CA PHE A 95 -2.00 19.87 -2.59
C PHE A 95 -1.30 18.97 -3.59
N ASP A 96 -0.02 18.66 -3.36
CA ASP A 96 0.75 17.79 -4.25
C ASP A 96 0.09 16.40 -4.34
N ILE A 97 -0.30 15.83 -3.19
CA ILE A 97 -0.94 14.51 -3.12
C ILE A 97 -2.27 14.50 -3.88
N VAL A 98 -3.08 15.54 -3.74
CA VAL A 98 -4.34 15.67 -4.48
C VAL A 98 -4.06 15.85 -5.97
N HIS A 99 -3.07 16.65 -6.36
CA HIS A 99 -2.76 16.96 -7.75
C HIS A 99 -2.31 15.74 -8.58
N VAL A 100 -1.69 14.73 -7.95
CA VAL A 100 -1.30 13.48 -8.64
C VAL A 100 -2.43 12.44 -8.72
N THR A 101 -3.59 12.73 -8.13
CA THR A 101 -4.74 11.83 -8.24
C THR A 101 -5.35 11.89 -9.63
N ILE A 102 -6.12 10.85 -9.98
CA ILE A 102 -6.63 10.71 -11.34
C ILE A 102 -7.75 11.73 -11.64
N ASN A 103 -8.48 12.20 -10.62
CA ASN A 103 -9.59 13.14 -10.80
C ASN A 103 -9.14 14.59 -10.95
N THR A 104 -7.87 14.90 -10.74
CA THR A 104 -7.23 16.18 -11.06
C THR A 104 -6.50 16.17 -12.40
N SER A 105 -6.50 15.03 -13.10
CA SER A 105 -5.79 14.85 -14.37
C SER A 105 -6.62 15.38 -15.53
N TYR A 106 -5.95 15.87 -16.58
CA TYR A 106 -6.61 16.23 -17.85
C TYR A 106 -7.38 15.06 -18.48
N LEU A 107 -6.98 13.82 -18.15
CA LEU A 107 -7.66 12.64 -18.63
C LEU A 107 -9.04 12.46 -17.99
N TRP A 108 -9.31 13.06 -16.82
CA TRP A 108 -10.53 12.83 -16.04
C TRP A 108 -11.81 13.17 -16.83
N ASP A 109 -11.77 14.20 -17.66
CA ASP A 109 -12.91 14.62 -18.49
C ASP A 109 -13.34 13.55 -19.51
N TYR A 110 -12.46 12.59 -19.80
CA TYR A 110 -12.72 11.47 -20.71
C TYR A 110 -13.18 10.20 -19.98
N TYR A 111 -13.28 10.21 -18.64
CA TYR A 111 -13.64 9.01 -17.87
C TYR A 111 -15.14 8.83 -17.77
N ILE A 112 -15.58 7.59 -18.01
CA ILE A 112 -16.90 7.13 -17.58
C ILE A 112 -16.75 6.48 -16.21
N VAL A 113 -17.28 7.14 -15.18
CA VAL A 113 -17.19 6.66 -13.80
C VAL A 113 -18.32 5.70 -13.47
N LEU A 114 -17.99 4.44 -13.22
CA LEU A 114 -18.92 3.41 -12.77
C LEU A 114 -18.73 3.11 -11.27
N LYS A 115 -19.81 3.16 -10.49
CA LYS A 115 -19.78 2.91 -9.04
C LYS A 115 -20.28 1.51 -8.71
N LEU A 116 -19.43 0.70 -8.08
CA LEU A 116 -19.81 -0.61 -7.54
C LEU A 116 -20.36 -0.45 -6.11
N THR A 117 -21.55 -1.00 -5.85
CA THR A 117 -22.26 -0.83 -4.56
C THR A 117 -22.28 -2.08 -3.68
N LYS A 118 -22.07 -3.26 -4.27
CA LYS A 118 -22.06 -4.55 -3.54
C LYS A 118 -20.63 -4.99 -3.24
N SER A 119 -20.29 -5.09 -1.96
CA SER A 119 -18.99 -5.61 -1.51
C SER A 119 -19.01 -7.13 -1.42
N MET A 120 -18.37 -7.82 -2.36
CA MET A 120 -18.22 -9.28 -2.31
C MET A 120 -17.38 -9.74 -1.10
N HIS A 121 -16.46 -8.89 -0.63
CA HIS A 121 -15.59 -9.21 0.50
C HIS A 121 -16.39 -9.47 1.79
N LEU A 122 -17.45 -8.70 2.03
CA LEU A 122 -18.30 -8.85 3.21
C LEU A 122 -19.35 -9.97 3.07
N GLN A 123 -19.54 -10.49 1.85
CA GLN A 123 -20.60 -11.47 1.55
C GLN A 123 -20.16 -12.93 1.71
N SER A 124 -18.87 -13.20 1.91
CA SER A 124 -18.34 -14.58 1.99
C SER A 124 -18.89 -15.42 3.15
N ASN A 125 -19.51 -14.80 4.18
CA ASN A 125 -20.08 -15.47 5.36
C ASN A 125 -21.60 -15.20 5.55
N LEU A 126 -22.35 -15.06 4.46
CA LEU A 126 -23.78 -14.74 4.50
C LEU A 126 -24.63 -15.92 5.02
N THR A 127 -25.00 -15.86 6.30
CA THR A 127 -26.26 -16.43 6.82
C THR A 127 -27.30 -15.31 6.94
N ILE A 128 -28.60 -15.63 6.99
CA ILE A 128 -29.70 -14.64 7.02
C ILE A 128 -29.55 -13.66 8.21
N ILE A 129 -29.11 -14.16 9.37
CA ILE A 129 -28.87 -13.37 10.59
C ILE A 129 -27.72 -12.36 10.38
N ASN A 130 -26.69 -12.73 9.62
CA ASN A 130 -25.52 -11.88 9.37
C ASN A 130 -25.79 -10.75 8.37
N ALA A 131 -26.82 -10.83 7.54
CA ALA A 131 -27.02 -9.88 6.44
C ALA A 131 -27.24 -8.42 6.91
N GLN A 132 -27.99 -8.22 7.99
CA GLN A 132 -28.22 -6.87 8.55
C GLN A 132 -26.96 -6.31 9.21
N GLU A 133 -26.21 -7.13 9.93
CA GLU A 133 -24.96 -6.72 10.57
C GLU A 133 -23.91 -6.36 9.50
N ILE A 134 -23.77 -7.18 8.46
CA ILE A 134 -22.91 -6.91 7.30
C ILE A 134 -23.30 -5.58 6.63
N LYS A 135 -24.60 -5.32 6.44
CA LYS A 135 -25.07 -4.05 5.86
C LYS A 135 -24.72 -2.85 6.74
N ARG A 136 -24.94 -2.96 8.05
CA ARG A 136 -24.56 -1.90 9.03
C ARG A 136 -23.06 -1.66 9.05
N PHE A 137 -22.26 -2.73 9.03
CA PHE A 137 -20.81 -2.64 8.98
C PHE A 137 -20.32 -2.01 7.68
N SER A 138 -20.89 -2.43 6.53
CA SER A 138 -20.59 -1.84 5.22
C SER A 138 -20.90 -0.35 5.17
N GLN A 139 -22.05 0.07 5.70
CA GLN A 139 -22.41 1.49 5.75
C GLN A 139 -21.46 2.27 6.65
N TRP A 140 -21.16 1.73 7.83
CA TRP A 140 -20.19 2.32 8.76
C TRP A 140 -18.80 2.50 8.13
N LEU A 141 -18.32 1.52 7.35
CA LEU A 141 -17.07 1.65 6.58
C LEU A 141 -17.14 2.77 5.55
N ILE A 142 -18.24 2.90 4.82
CA ILE A 142 -18.43 3.99 3.85
C ILE A 142 -18.39 5.34 4.56
N ASP A 143 -19.08 5.47 5.70
CA ASP A 143 -19.13 6.71 6.46
C ASP A 143 -17.76 7.10 7.06
N VAL A 144 -16.97 6.10 7.48
CA VAL A 144 -15.56 6.32 7.84
C VAL A 144 -14.76 6.81 6.63
N GLY A 145 -14.90 6.17 5.47
CA GLY A 145 -14.16 6.56 4.27
C GLY A 145 -14.57 7.92 3.69
N ASP A 146 -15.81 8.34 3.90
CA ASP A 146 -16.32 9.67 3.54
C ASP A 146 -15.96 10.75 4.59
N GLY A 147 -15.34 10.37 5.71
CA GLY A 147 -14.98 11.29 6.80
C GLY A 147 -16.17 11.82 7.59
N LYS A 148 -17.31 11.11 7.59
CA LYS A 148 -18.54 11.49 8.31
C LYS A 148 -18.51 11.11 9.79
N ILE A 149 -17.71 10.10 10.13
CA ILE A 149 -17.61 9.56 11.50
C ILE A 149 -16.25 9.92 12.09
N GLY A 150 -16.27 10.65 13.20
CA GLY A 150 -15.18 10.67 14.17
C GLY A 150 -15.19 9.35 14.96
N ILE A 151 -14.02 8.81 15.27
CA ILE A 151 -13.92 7.50 15.90
C ILE A 151 -13.94 7.68 17.42
N ASP A 152 -15.04 7.30 18.08
CA ASP A 152 -15.13 7.09 19.54
C ASP A 152 -15.15 5.58 19.83
N ILE A 153 -14.03 5.04 20.33
CA ILE A 153 -13.80 3.60 20.49
C ILE A 153 -14.09 3.17 21.93
N GLN A 154 -15.30 3.40 22.41
CA GLN A 154 -15.62 2.99 23.78
C GLN A 154 -15.65 1.46 23.99
N HIS A 155 -15.83 0.66 22.93
CA HIS A 155 -16.31 -0.72 23.09
C HIS A 155 -15.32 -1.86 22.77
N ASN A 156 -14.03 -1.63 22.45
CA ASN A 156 -13.16 -2.75 22.02
C ASN A 156 -11.64 -2.61 22.30
N TYR A 157 -11.24 -1.78 23.27
CA TYR A 157 -9.84 -1.30 23.38
C TYR A 157 -8.95 -1.99 24.44
N LYS A 158 -9.46 -2.94 25.24
CA LYS A 158 -8.70 -3.52 26.38
C LYS A 158 -8.40 -5.01 26.31
N ASP A 159 -8.73 -5.69 25.22
CA ASP A 159 -8.52 -7.13 25.12
C ASP A 159 -7.10 -7.43 24.59
N GLU A 160 -6.12 -7.42 25.49
CA GLU A 160 -4.72 -7.76 25.17
C GLU A 160 -4.57 -9.21 24.69
N GLU A 161 -5.41 -10.12 25.18
CA GLU A 161 -5.34 -11.55 24.84
C GLU A 161 -5.73 -11.79 23.38
N PHE A 162 -6.69 -11.01 22.86
CA PHE A 162 -7.04 -11.02 21.45
C PHE A 162 -5.88 -10.61 20.54
N LEU A 163 -5.02 -9.68 20.95
CA LEU A 163 -3.91 -9.18 20.13
C LEU A 163 -2.79 -10.21 19.98
N LYS A 164 -2.55 -11.05 20.99
CA LYS A 164 -1.42 -11.99 21.03
C LYS A 164 -1.42 -13.04 19.91
N SER A 165 -2.56 -13.30 19.25
CA SER A 165 -2.67 -14.33 18.22
C SER A 165 -2.94 -13.81 16.80
N LYS A 166 -3.02 -12.49 16.59
CA LYS A 166 -3.55 -11.91 15.34
C LYS A 166 -2.58 -10.95 14.67
N ALA A 167 -2.84 -10.66 13.40
CA ALA A 167 -2.06 -9.69 12.64
C ALA A 167 -2.24 -8.28 13.22
N ILE A 168 -1.14 -7.57 13.41
CA ILE A 168 -1.15 -6.20 13.94
C ILE A 168 -0.93 -5.21 12.79
N LEU A 169 -1.78 -4.19 12.71
CA LEU A 169 -1.61 -3.05 11.81
C LEU A 169 -1.18 -1.82 12.61
N ALA A 170 -0.20 -1.07 12.10
CA ALA A 170 0.23 0.20 12.67
C ALA A 170 0.39 1.29 11.60
N SER A 171 0.45 2.56 12.04
CA SER A 171 0.52 3.72 11.15
C SER A 171 1.90 3.93 10.52
N THR A 172 3.00 3.62 11.23
CA THR A 172 4.38 3.88 10.77
C THR A 172 5.24 2.61 10.76
N ASN A 173 6.27 2.59 9.91
CA ASN A 173 7.25 1.48 9.89
C ASN A 173 8.01 1.37 11.21
N GLU A 174 8.31 2.48 11.88
CA GLU A 174 9.00 2.49 13.18
C GLU A 174 8.24 1.68 14.25
N VAL A 175 6.92 1.88 14.34
CA VAL A 175 6.08 1.14 15.30
C VAL A 175 6.00 -0.34 14.91
N VAL A 176 5.95 -0.65 13.61
CA VAL A 176 5.98 -2.04 13.12
C VAL A 176 7.29 -2.72 13.47
N ASP A 177 8.43 -2.05 13.26
CA ASP A 177 9.76 -2.56 13.59
C ASP A 177 9.83 -2.85 15.10
N GLN A 178 9.39 -1.93 15.96
CA GLN A 178 9.35 -2.12 17.42
C GLN A 178 8.53 -3.36 17.84
N ILE A 179 7.34 -3.54 17.27
CA ILE A 179 6.48 -4.69 17.60
C ILE A 179 7.11 -5.99 17.12
N ASN A 180 7.61 -6.01 15.88
CA ASN A 180 8.23 -7.19 15.31
C ASN A 180 9.49 -7.58 16.09
N ASP A 181 10.34 -6.62 16.47
CA ASP A 181 11.53 -6.87 17.29
C ASP A 181 11.16 -7.37 18.68
N TYR A 182 10.16 -6.76 19.34
CA TYR A 182 9.66 -7.21 20.62
C TYR A 182 9.19 -8.67 20.54
N ILE A 183 8.30 -8.99 19.59
CA ILE A 183 7.76 -10.34 19.41
C ILE A 183 8.87 -11.34 19.09
N LEU A 184 9.83 -10.98 18.23
CA LEU A 184 10.95 -11.86 17.88
C LEU A 184 11.82 -12.20 19.11
N ASN A 185 11.98 -11.26 20.05
CA ASN A 185 12.75 -11.49 21.28
C ASN A 185 12.07 -12.48 22.23
N ILE A 186 10.73 -12.51 22.28
CA ILE A 186 9.95 -13.41 23.15
C ILE A 186 9.69 -14.79 22.53
N ILE A 187 9.76 -14.93 21.20
CA ILE A 187 9.58 -16.24 20.56
C ILE A 187 10.68 -17.20 21.02
N PRO A 188 10.32 -18.40 21.50
CA PRO A 188 11.29 -19.42 21.84
C PRO A 188 11.96 -19.97 20.57
N GLY A 189 13.22 -20.36 20.69
CA GLY A 189 13.99 -20.96 19.59
C GLY A 189 15.26 -20.19 19.26
N GLU A 190 16.15 -20.86 18.53
CA GLU A 190 17.44 -20.31 18.11
C GLU A 190 17.23 -19.16 17.10
N GLU A 191 17.89 -18.04 17.36
CA GLU A 191 17.90 -16.90 16.45
C GLU A 191 18.98 -17.08 15.37
N LYS A 192 18.59 -16.89 14.11
CA LYS A 192 19.51 -16.83 12.97
C LYS A 192 19.53 -15.42 12.40
N GLU A 193 20.73 -14.95 12.09
CA GLU A 193 20.95 -13.66 11.45
C GLU A 193 21.40 -13.86 10.00
N TYR A 194 20.72 -13.19 9.07
CA TYR A 194 21.04 -13.18 7.66
C TYR A 194 21.43 -11.76 7.24
N PHE A 195 22.66 -11.61 6.78
CA PHE A 195 23.20 -10.33 6.30
C PHE A 195 23.10 -10.26 4.78
N SER A 196 22.75 -9.08 4.27
CA SER A 196 22.69 -8.86 2.83
C SER A 196 24.09 -8.70 2.27
N TYR A 197 24.21 -9.03 0.99
CA TYR A 197 25.37 -8.67 0.19
C TYR A 197 24.98 -7.50 -0.72
N ASP A 198 25.57 -6.33 -0.45
CA ASP A 198 25.26 -5.09 -1.16
C ASP A 198 26.42 -4.72 -2.09
N SER A 199 26.11 -4.41 -3.35
CA SER A 199 27.07 -3.88 -4.32
C SER A 199 26.49 -2.69 -5.08
N ILE A 200 27.34 -1.73 -5.42
CA ILE A 200 26.97 -0.58 -6.26
C ILE A 200 27.12 -1.01 -7.71
N ASP A 201 26.07 -0.80 -8.51
CA ASP A 201 26.14 -1.02 -9.94
C ASP A 201 26.82 0.19 -10.60
N MET A 202 27.98 -0.03 -11.23
CA MET A 202 28.84 1.05 -11.75
C MET A 202 28.60 1.36 -13.24
N ILE A 203 27.52 0.85 -13.82
CA ILE A 203 27.30 0.92 -15.27
C ILE A 203 27.05 2.35 -15.78
N ASP A 204 26.48 3.25 -14.96
CA ASP A 204 26.11 4.63 -15.36
C ASP A 204 27.02 5.75 -14.79
N ALA A 205 28.15 5.43 -14.17
CA ALA A 205 28.97 6.42 -13.46
C ALA A 205 30.00 7.12 -14.38
N GLY A 206 29.59 8.25 -14.98
CA GLY A 206 30.48 9.16 -15.72
C GLY A 206 31.58 9.83 -14.88
N SER A 207 31.62 9.64 -13.56
CA SER A 207 32.70 10.12 -12.69
C SER A 207 32.85 9.24 -11.44
N ARG A 208 34.09 8.77 -11.19
CA ARG A 208 34.46 7.97 -10.00
C ARG A 208 34.34 8.75 -8.68
N GLU A 209 34.38 10.08 -8.72
CA GLU A 209 34.49 10.94 -7.54
C GLU A 209 33.20 11.03 -6.70
N SER A 210 32.02 10.75 -7.25
CA SER A 210 30.76 10.82 -6.51
C SER A 210 30.55 9.65 -5.53
N TYR A 211 31.26 8.54 -5.73
CA TYR A 211 30.98 7.27 -5.04
C TYR A 211 31.96 6.93 -3.92
N GLU A 212 33.07 7.65 -3.76
CA GLU A 212 33.98 7.44 -2.62
C GLU A 212 33.30 7.65 -1.26
N VAL A 213 32.20 8.41 -1.21
CA VAL A 213 31.40 8.64 -0.01
C VAL A 213 30.47 7.45 0.30
N VAL A 214 30.15 6.60 -0.68
CA VAL A 214 29.20 5.50 -0.53
C VAL A 214 29.90 4.26 0.03
N THR A 215 30.09 4.26 1.35
CA THR A 215 30.70 3.13 2.06
C THR A 215 29.73 1.93 2.17
N PRO A 216 30.24 0.68 2.31
CA PRO A 216 29.40 -0.47 2.63
C PRO A 216 28.55 -0.24 3.89
N LYS A 217 29.08 0.48 4.89
CA LYS A 217 28.33 0.88 6.08
C LYS A 217 27.12 1.76 5.75
N PHE A 218 27.27 2.69 4.81
CA PHE A 218 26.15 3.50 4.32
C PHE A 218 25.12 2.63 3.60
N LEU A 219 25.54 1.71 2.74
CA LEU A 219 24.61 0.77 2.09
C LEU A 219 23.84 -0.07 3.12
N HIS A 220 24.54 -0.60 4.13
CA HIS A 220 23.94 -1.40 5.19
C HIS A 220 22.93 -0.61 6.04
N SER A 221 23.07 0.72 6.13
CA SER A 221 22.14 1.57 6.88
C SER A 221 20.88 1.94 6.08
N LEU A 222 20.85 1.68 4.77
CA LEU A 222 19.68 1.96 3.92
C LEU A 222 18.51 1.05 4.30
N LYS A 223 17.46 1.66 4.87
CA LYS A 223 16.12 1.09 5.05
C LYS A 223 15.16 1.74 4.04
N THR A 224 14.87 1.05 2.94
CA THR A 224 13.98 1.57 1.89
C THR A 224 12.69 0.74 1.80
N SER A 225 11.58 1.42 1.49
CA SER A 225 10.29 0.76 1.28
C SER A 225 10.36 -0.16 0.06
N GLY A 226 10.17 -1.46 0.26
CA GLY A 226 10.18 -2.44 -0.83
C GLY A 226 11.52 -3.14 -1.03
N MET A 227 12.56 -2.85 -0.23
CA MET A 227 13.75 -3.69 -0.16
C MET A 227 13.87 -4.39 1.20
N PRO A 228 14.44 -5.60 1.24
CA PRO A 228 14.82 -6.22 2.49
C PRO A 228 15.87 -5.37 3.23
N ASN A 229 15.82 -5.38 4.56
CA ASN A 229 16.86 -4.78 5.39
C ASN A 229 18.18 -5.55 5.23
N HIS A 230 19.30 -4.87 5.45
CA HIS A 230 20.62 -5.52 5.43
C HIS A 230 20.67 -6.71 6.39
N LYS A 231 20.22 -6.51 7.62
CA LYS A 231 20.12 -7.57 8.63
C LYS A 231 18.68 -8.06 8.73
N ILE A 232 18.48 -9.36 8.55
CA ILE A 232 17.22 -10.06 8.87
C ILE A 232 17.50 -10.99 10.04
N ARG A 233 16.70 -10.85 11.09
CA ARG A 233 16.69 -11.76 12.24
C ARG A 233 15.52 -12.72 12.08
N GLN A 234 15.74 -14.02 12.30
CA GLN A 234 14.70 -15.04 12.13
C GLN A 234 14.76 -16.09 13.25
N LYS A 235 13.58 -16.58 13.65
CA LYS A 235 13.40 -17.77 14.47
C LYS A 235 12.44 -18.73 13.78
N THR A 236 12.59 -20.02 14.02
CA THR A 236 11.65 -21.03 13.51
C THR A 236 10.24 -20.73 14.02
N GLY A 237 9.25 -20.72 13.13
CA GLY A 237 7.85 -20.41 13.47
C GLY A 237 7.46 -18.94 13.32
N THR A 238 8.40 -18.04 13.05
CA THR A 238 8.09 -16.62 12.80
C THR A 238 7.34 -16.42 11.47
N PRO A 239 6.15 -15.79 11.47
CA PRO A 239 5.47 -15.34 10.27
C PRO A 239 6.30 -14.35 9.47
N ILE A 240 6.30 -14.55 8.15
CA ILE A 240 7.01 -13.71 7.19
C ILE A 240 6.07 -13.16 6.12
N MET A 241 6.42 -12.01 5.57
CA MET A 241 5.80 -11.41 4.40
C MET A 241 6.82 -11.35 3.28
N LEU A 242 6.47 -11.89 2.11
CA LEU A 242 7.27 -11.75 0.91
C LEU A 242 7.21 -10.30 0.39
N ILE A 243 8.36 -9.78 -0.05
CA ILE A 243 8.48 -8.47 -0.68
C ILE A 243 9.11 -8.63 -2.06
N GLN A 244 8.68 -7.86 -3.05
CA GLN A 244 9.29 -7.92 -4.38
C GLN A 244 10.62 -7.16 -4.39
N ASN A 245 11.67 -7.73 -4.99
CA ASN A 245 12.91 -7.01 -5.27
C ASN A 245 12.64 -5.90 -6.29
N LEU A 246 12.99 -4.67 -5.92
CA LEU A 246 13.09 -3.56 -6.87
C LEU A 246 14.45 -3.65 -7.54
N ASP A 247 14.47 -3.87 -8.85
CA ASP A 247 15.66 -4.18 -9.68
C ASP A 247 16.73 -3.07 -9.76
N GLN A 248 16.57 -1.92 -9.08
CA GLN A 248 17.46 -0.77 -9.28
C GLN A 248 18.66 -0.69 -8.31
N MET A 249 18.76 -1.57 -7.31
CA MET A 249 19.98 -1.75 -6.51
C MET A 249 20.23 -3.23 -6.26
N ILE A 250 21.49 -3.67 -6.42
CA ILE A 250 21.89 -5.06 -6.18
C ILE A 250 22.09 -5.26 -4.68
N ARG A 251 20.98 -5.36 -3.93
CA ARG A 251 20.98 -6.00 -2.60
C ARG A 251 20.60 -7.46 -2.80
N ARG A 252 21.56 -8.36 -2.61
CA ARG A 252 21.28 -9.78 -2.53
C ARG A 252 20.90 -10.10 -1.09
N GLN A 253 19.60 -10.29 -0.88
CA GLN A 253 19.02 -10.68 0.39
C GLN A 253 17.75 -11.49 0.13
N PHE A 254 17.35 -12.31 1.10
CA PHE A 254 16.06 -12.98 1.05
C PHE A 254 14.93 -11.96 0.91
N SER A 255 14.04 -12.20 -0.04
CA SER A 255 12.93 -11.32 -0.38
C SER A 255 11.74 -11.48 0.58
N PHE A 256 12.01 -11.45 1.89
CA PHE A 256 10.99 -11.49 2.93
C PHE A 256 11.35 -10.61 4.14
N ILE A 257 10.34 -10.28 4.93
CA ILE A 257 10.47 -9.58 6.22
C ILE A 257 9.64 -10.29 7.28
N VAL A 258 10.04 -10.19 8.56
CA VAL A 258 9.20 -10.60 9.69
C VAL A 258 7.91 -9.79 9.68
N SER A 259 6.77 -10.44 9.94
CA SER A 259 5.46 -9.82 9.76
C SER A 259 4.40 -10.23 10.78
N TYR A 260 4.70 -10.12 12.07
CA TYR A 260 3.63 -10.12 13.09
C TYR A 260 2.82 -8.83 13.01
N ALA A 261 3.52 -7.73 12.83
CA ALA A 261 2.97 -6.43 12.50
C ALA A 261 3.33 -6.03 11.07
N MET A 262 2.44 -5.25 10.44
CA MET A 262 2.71 -4.56 9.19
C MET A 262 2.06 -3.17 9.20
N THR A 263 2.49 -2.28 8.31
CA THR A 263 1.85 -0.98 8.20
C THR A 263 0.51 -1.09 7.52
N ILE A 264 -0.42 -0.20 7.88
CA ILE A 264 -1.72 -0.08 7.21
C ILE A 264 -1.52 0.07 5.68
N ASN A 265 -0.52 0.83 5.26
CA ASN A 265 -0.18 1.04 3.84
C ASN A 265 0.20 -0.25 3.12
N LYS A 266 0.89 -1.19 3.80
CA LYS A 266 1.26 -2.50 3.26
C LYS A 266 0.06 -3.46 3.25
N SER A 267 -0.88 -3.32 4.17
CA SER A 267 -2.10 -4.15 4.23
C SER A 267 -3.10 -3.86 3.09
N GLN A 268 -2.96 -2.71 2.40
CA GLN A 268 -3.89 -2.29 1.35
C GLN A 268 -3.95 -3.31 0.21
N GLY A 269 -5.14 -3.89 0.02
CA GLY A 269 -5.37 -4.94 -0.99
C GLY A 269 -5.44 -6.36 -0.41
N GLN A 270 -5.10 -6.55 0.87
CA GLN A 270 -5.18 -7.84 1.56
C GLN A 270 -6.48 -8.00 2.35
N SER A 271 -6.97 -9.22 2.49
CA SER A 271 -8.13 -9.54 3.35
C SER A 271 -7.64 -10.26 4.59
N LEU A 272 -8.05 -9.83 5.78
CA LEU A 272 -7.65 -10.40 7.06
C LEU A 272 -8.89 -10.77 7.86
N GLN A 273 -8.89 -11.94 8.51
CA GLN A 273 -10.04 -12.35 9.34
C GLN A 273 -10.14 -11.50 10.62
N ASN A 274 -9.00 -11.29 11.27
CA ASN A 274 -8.90 -10.55 12.52
C ASN A 274 -7.68 -9.62 12.47
N VAL A 275 -7.85 -8.40 12.97
CA VAL A 275 -6.84 -7.35 12.98
C VAL A 275 -6.81 -6.65 14.33
N GLY A 276 -5.61 -6.57 14.90
CA GLY A 276 -5.29 -5.62 15.95
C GLY A 276 -4.76 -4.32 15.33
N LEU A 277 -5.45 -3.21 15.51
CA LEU A 277 -4.99 -1.90 15.07
C LEU A 277 -4.33 -1.17 16.24
N TYR A 278 -3.01 -1.04 16.21
CA TYR A 278 -2.22 -0.40 17.25
C TYR A 278 -1.72 0.96 16.80
N LEU A 279 -2.14 2.01 17.50
CA LEU A 279 -1.92 3.41 17.11
C LEU A 279 -1.39 4.24 18.30
N PRO A 280 -0.12 4.04 18.69
CA PRO A 280 0.60 4.93 19.62
C PRO A 280 0.91 6.29 18.96
N LYS A 281 0.83 6.34 17.62
CA LYS A 281 0.95 7.55 16.80
C LYS A 281 -0.32 7.67 15.95
N PRO A 282 -0.91 8.87 15.83
CA PRO A 282 -2.12 9.07 15.05
C PRO A 282 -1.90 8.70 13.59
N VAL A 283 -2.99 8.32 12.91
CA VAL A 283 -2.96 8.24 11.44
C VAL A 283 -2.73 9.63 10.86
N PHE A 284 -2.04 9.69 9.73
CA PHE A 284 -1.51 10.95 9.19
C PHE A 284 -1.75 11.13 7.69
N ILE A 285 -2.31 10.14 7.01
CA ILE A 285 -2.62 10.20 5.57
C ILE A 285 -4.09 9.91 5.30
N HIS A 286 -4.57 10.43 4.17
CA HIS A 286 -5.90 10.17 3.64
C HIS A 286 -6.21 8.67 3.60
N GLY A 287 -7.38 8.29 4.12
CA GLY A 287 -7.92 6.94 3.95
C GLY A 287 -7.19 5.86 4.76
N GLN A 288 -6.23 6.21 5.63
CA GLN A 288 -5.47 5.22 6.40
C GLN A 288 -6.39 4.41 7.32
N LEU A 289 -7.26 5.07 8.09
CA LEU A 289 -8.24 4.39 8.94
C LEU A 289 -9.22 3.53 8.13
N TYR A 290 -9.73 4.08 7.02
CA TYR A 290 -10.60 3.34 6.11
C TYR A 290 -9.92 2.05 5.59
N VAL A 291 -8.65 2.14 5.19
CA VAL A 291 -7.88 0.96 4.76
C VAL A 291 -7.76 -0.05 5.89
N ALA A 292 -7.39 0.38 7.10
CA ALA A 292 -7.25 -0.51 8.25
C ALA A 292 -8.56 -1.25 8.58
N PHE A 293 -9.68 -0.52 8.66
CA PHE A 293 -10.98 -1.08 9.01
C PHE A 293 -11.56 -1.98 7.92
N SER A 294 -11.31 -1.64 6.65
CA SER A 294 -11.75 -2.45 5.52
C SER A 294 -10.91 -3.73 5.30
N ARG A 295 -9.94 -4.03 6.16
CA ARG A 295 -9.20 -5.30 6.11
C ARG A 295 -10.00 -6.45 6.72
N VAL A 296 -10.94 -6.16 7.62
CA VAL A 296 -11.78 -7.15 8.30
C VAL A 296 -13.19 -7.18 7.72
N GLN A 297 -13.92 -8.27 8.00
CA GLN A 297 -15.28 -8.47 7.51
C GLN A 297 -16.38 -8.10 8.52
N SER A 298 -16.02 -7.83 9.78
CA SER A 298 -16.95 -7.47 10.85
C SER A 298 -16.30 -6.54 11.86
N LYS A 299 -17.11 -5.88 12.70
CA LYS A 299 -16.59 -5.11 13.85
C LYS A 299 -15.90 -6.01 14.89
N SER A 300 -16.38 -7.25 15.06
CA SER A 300 -15.79 -8.20 16.01
C SER A 300 -14.38 -8.65 15.63
N GLY A 301 -14.07 -8.69 14.33
CA GLY A 301 -12.72 -8.99 13.83
C GLY A 301 -11.71 -7.84 14.02
N LEU A 302 -12.15 -6.66 14.48
CA LEU A 302 -11.29 -5.50 14.67
C LEU A 302 -11.21 -5.12 16.14
N LYS A 303 -9.98 -5.09 16.67
CA LYS A 303 -9.67 -4.48 17.97
C LYS A 303 -8.73 -3.32 17.75
N ILE A 304 -8.94 -2.22 18.47
CA ILE A 304 -8.18 -0.98 18.27
C ILE A 304 -7.62 -0.55 19.62
N LEU A 305 -6.31 -0.37 19.68
CA LEU A 305 -5.59 0.15 20.83
C LEU A 305 -4.95 1.48 20.45
N ILE A 306 -5.38 2.54 21.12
CA ILE A 306 -4.86 3.90 20.93
C ILE A 306 -4.39 4.39 22.30
N HIS A 307 -3.19 4.94 22.34
CA HIS A 307 -2.68 5.62 23.52
C HIS A 307 -1.78 6.78 23.11
N ASP A 308 -1.58 7.71 24.03
CA ASP A 308 -0.63 8.81 23.86
C ASP A 308 0.82 8.36 24.10
N LYS A 309 1.76 9.30 24.06
CA LYS A 309 3.19 9.04 24.28
C LYS A 309 3.51 8.55 25.69
N GLU A 310 2.62 8.80 26.66
CA GLU A 310 2.75 8.40 28.06
C GLU A 310 2.10 7.02 28.31
N GLY A 311 1.53 6.39 27.28
CA GLY A 311 0.84 5.11 27.38
C GLY A 311 -0.60 5.23 27.86
N LYS A 312 -1.13 6.44 28.03
CA LYS A 312 -2.51 6.64 28.49
C LYS A 312 -3.49 6.34 27.35
N PRO A 313 -4.48 5.46 27.56
CA PRO A 313 -5.42 5.08 26.53
C PRO A 313 -6.25 6.29 26.07
N LEU A 314 -6.42 6.40 24.75
CA LEU A 314 -7.27 7.39 24.09
C LEU A 314 -8.47 6.69 23.47
N ASN A 315 -9.64 7.32 23.53
CA ASN A 315 -10.86 6.83 22.88
C ASN A 315 -11.18 7.56 21.58
N ILE A 316 -10.53 8.69 21.30
CA ILE A 316 -10.81 9.55 20.14
C ILE A 316 -9.61 9.57 19.20
N MET A 317 -9.87 9.52 17.89
CA MET A 317 -8.86 9.73 16.85
C MET A 317 -9.38 10.54 15.67
N THR A 318 -8.51 11.41 15.16
CA THR A 318 -8.75 12.18 13.94
C THR A 318 -8.77 11.28 12.71
N ASN A 319 -9.85 11.35 11.94
CA ASN A 319 -9.97 10.70 10.65
C ASN A 319 -9.49 11.63 9.53
N VAL A 320 -8.36 11.31 8.90
CA VAL A 320 -7.79 12.10 7.80
C VAL A 320 -8.47 11.71 6.50
N VAL A 321 -9.30 12.62 5.98
CA VAL A 321 -10.03 12.46 4.70
C VAL A 321 -9.95 13.75 3.88
N PHE A 322 -9.49 13.63 2.64
CA PHE A 322 -9.42 14.67 1.64
C PHE A 322 -10.71 14.60 0.82
N LYS A 323 -11.64 15.53 1.07
CA LYS A 323 -12.95 15.52 0.42
C LYS A 323 -12.88 15.87 -1.07
N GLU A 324 -11.81 16.53 -1.49
CA GLU A 324 -11.58 16.97 -2.87
C GLU A 324 -11.31 15.80 -3.84
N VAL A 325 -10.94 14.62 -3.31
CA VAL A 325 -10.66 13.43 -4.13
C VAL A 325 -11.82 12.43 -4.20
N LEU A 326 -12.90 12.66 -3.43
CA LEU A 326 -13.97 11.68 -3.23
C LEU A 326 -15.03 11.66 -4.33
#